data_AF-A0A261S513-F1
#
_entry.id   AF-A0A261S513-F1
#
_cell.length_a   1.000
_cell.length_b   1.000
_cell.length_c   1.000
_cell.angle_alpha   90.00
_cell.angle_beta   90.00
_cell.angle_gamma   90.00
#
_symmetry.space_group_name_H-M   'P 1'
#
loop_
_entity.id
_entity.type
_entity.pdbx_description
1 polymer ?
#
loop_
_entity_poly.entity_id
_entity_poly.type
_entity_poly.pdbx_seq_one_letter_code
_entity_poly.pdbx_strand_id
1 'polypeptide(L)'
;MALTDPLYRAGQAVLAREPQDNTALLLHNLYEDKVLCILKAGPDVLECGGQRITIRRARGIPFPLFHGAASLALLPWLPAQRILQTYLQSPKAIAGAGLGNDWEGFRHAMAAVRRTGYATSSGTITPLLSGVAVPILSPSGRLLGSLARTMPTETLTPGAEAEHARTLRVLAQLVAHACCDASAARRGDAEMASPQRSASRKRPLHPQDECPNEKQQDERTPGDTGIGRGRRGWRGNIPDPGHR
;
A
#
# COMPACT_ATOMS: atom_id res chain seq x y z
N MET A 1 2.40 -16.86 -7.64
CA MET A 1 3.05 -15.55 -7.42
C MET A 1 3.71 -15.37 -6.05
N ALA A 2 3.30 -16.06 -4.97
CA ALA A 2 3.84 -15.81 -3.62
C ALA A 2 5.30 -16.27 -3.36
N LEU A 3 5.86 -17.18 -4.18
CA LEU A 3 7.18 -17.76 -3.91
C LEU A 3 8.36 -16.86 -4.31
N THR A 4 8.12 -15.80 -5.10
CA THR A 4 9.17 -14.99 -5.74
C THR A 4 9.14 -13.50 -5.39
N ASP A 5 8.19 -12.99 -4.61
CA ASP A 5 8.20 -11.58 -4.22
C ASP A 5 9.43 -11.28 -3.31
N PRO A 6 10.38 -10.40 -3.71
CA PRO A 6 11.50 -9.99 -2.87
C PRO A 6 11.08 -9.51 -1.48
N LEU A 7 9.98 -8.76 -1.38
CA LEU A 7 9.54 -8.17 -0.12
C LEU A 7 9.04 -9.25 0.83
N TYR A 8 8.30 -10.23 0.31
CA TYR A 8 7.82 -11.37 1.08
C TYR A 8 8.99 -12.18 1.66
N ARG A 9 10.00 -12.52 0.85
CA ARG A 9 11.18 -13.28 1.30
C ARG A 9 12.00 -12.52 2.34
N ALA A 10 12.23 -11.22 2.11
CA ALA A 10 12.92 -10.37 3.07
C ALA A 10 12.16 -10.29 4.40
N GLY A 11 10.83 -10.13 4.33
CA GLY A 11 9.95 -10.18 5.49
C GLY A 11 10.06 -11.49 6.26
N GLN A 12 10.06 -12.63 5.57
CA GLN A 12 10.18 -13.94 6.22
C GLN A 12 11.50 -14.06 6.99
N ALA A 13 12.62 -13.63 6.38
CA ALA A 13 13.93 -13.72 7.00
C ALA A 13 14.07 -12.84 8.24
N VAL A 14 13.52 -11.62 8.21
CA VAL A 14 13.64 -10.65 9.30
C VAL A 14 12.61 -10.93 10.40
N LEU A 15 11.34 -11.08 10.05
CA LEU A 15 10.24 -11.11 11.03
C LEU A 15 10.10 -12.46 11.75
N ALA A 16 10.61 -13.56 11.20
CA ALA A 16 10.56 -14.87 11.85
C ALA A 16 11.37 -14.95 13.15
N ARG A 17 12.29 -14.01 13.37
CA ARG A 17 13.17 -13.97 14.54
C ARG A 17 12.64 -13.05 15.64
N GLU A 18 11.55 -12.34 15.37
CA GLU A 18 10.98 -11.36 16.29
C GLU A 18 9.94 -12.02 17.20
N PRO A 19 10.21 -12.15 18.51
CA PRO A 19 9.24 -12.72 19.44
C PRO A 19 7.99 -11.82 19.48
N GLN A 20 6.83 -12.45 19.42
CA GLN A 20 5.54 -11.76 19.50
C GLN A 20 4.81 -12.24 20.75
N ASP A 21 4.83 -11.41 21.80
CA ASP A 21 3.99 -11.61 22.98
C ASP A 21 2.71 -10.78 22.83
N ASN A 22 1.56 -11.46 22.83
CA ASN A 22 0.22 -10.92 22.61
C ASN A 22 0.12 -9.77 21.56
N THR A 23 0.91 -9.87 20.49
CA THR A 23 0.99 -8.91 19.40
C THR A 23 1.22 -9.66 18.08
N ALA A 24 1.03 -9.00 16.94
CA ALA A 24 1.39 -9.58 15.66
C ALA A 24 2.02 -8.55 14.73
N LEU A 25 3.06 -8.95 14.00
CA LEU A 25 3.65 -8.18 12.92
C LEU A 25 2.98 -8.54 11.60
N LEU A 26 2.63 -7.51 10.84
CA LEU A 26 1.94 -7.61 9.57
C LEU A 26 2.72 -6.82 8.51
N LEU A 27 3.21 -7.52 7.51
CA LEU A 27 3.89 -6.95 6.36
C LEU A 27 2.91 -6.78 5.21
N HIS A 28 2.89 -5.57 4.65
CA HIS A 28 1.96 -5.22 3.59
C HIS A 28 2.70 -4.76 2.33
N ASN A 29 2.10 -5.10 1.21
CA ASN A 29 2.43 -4.52 -0.09
C ASN A 29 1.22 -3.74 -0.62
N LEU A 30 1.48 -2.75 -1.46
CA LEU A 30 0.45 -2.03 -2.18
C LEU A 30 0.24 -2.69 -3.54
N TYR A 31 -0.99 -3.11 -3.81
CA TYR A 31 -1.40 -3.64 -5.10
C TYR A 31 -2.56 -2.80 -5.61
N GLU A 32 -2.32 -2.07 -6.71
CA GLU A 32 -3.24 -1.00 -7.15
C GLU A 32 -3.60 -0.14 -5.92
N ASP A 33 -4.86 0.20 -5.71
CA ASP A 33 -5.30 1.03 -4.58
C ASP A 33 -5.67 0.23 -3.32
N LYS A 34 -5.16 -1.00 -3.21
CA LYS A 34 -5.45 -1.90 -2.10
C LYS A 34 -4.17 -2.26 -1.34
N VAL A 35 -4.28 -2.29 -0.03
CA VAL A 35 -3.20 -2.72 0.85
C VAL A 35 -3.40 -4.19 1.17
N LEU A 36 -2.46 -5.04 0.75
CA LEU A 36 -2.51 -6.48 0.93
C LEU A 36 -1.54 -6.89 2.03
N CYS A 37 -2.04 -7.61 3.04
CA CYS A 37 -1.17 -8.32 3.98
C CYS A 37 -0.56 -9.52 3.26
N ILE A 38 0.77 -9.49 3.08
CA ILE A 38 1.51 -10.53 2.36
C ILE A 38 2.16 -11.54 3.31
N LEU A 39 2.48 -11.12 4.54
CA LEU A 39 3.09 -11.95 5.58
C LEU A 39 2.61 -11.48 6.96
N LYS A 40 2.38 -12.44 7.84
CA LYS A 40 2.11 -12.24 9.26
C LYS A 40 3.10 -13.05 10.09
N ALA A 41 3.64 -12.45 11.15
CA ALA A 41 4.40 -13.13 12.18
C ALA A 41 3.72 -12.89 13.54
N GLY A 42 3.55 -13.95 14.33
CA GLY A 42 2.77 -13.94 15.56
C GLY A 42 1.39 -14.59 15.43
N PRO A 43 0.61 -14.61 16.52
CA PRO A 43 -0.69 -15.29 16.61
C PRO A 43 -1.78 -14.69 15.71
N ASP A 44 -2.80 -15.52 15.46
CA ASP A 44 -4.02 -15.15 14.72
C ASP A 44 -5.06 -14.47 15.62
N VAL A 45 -4.92 -14.66 16.93
CA VAL A 45 -5.86 -14.25 17.96
C VAL A 45 -5.06 -13.60 19.08
N LEU A 46 -5.50 -12.41 19.51
CA LEU A 46 -4.92 -11.68 20.63
C LEU A 46 -5.86 -11.76 21.84
N GLU A 47 -5.30 -11.69 23.04
CA GLU A 47 -6.04 -11.60 24.28
C GLU A 47 -6.23 -10.12 24.68
N CYS A 48 -7.45 -9.70 24.97
CA CYS A 48 -7.81 -8.33 25.31
C CYS A 48 -8.78 -8.36 26.48
N GLY A 49 -8.40 -7.91 27.68
CA GLY A 49 -9.26 -7.94 28.86
C GLY A 49 -9.95 -9.30 29.13
N GLY A 50 -9.26 -10.42 28.89
CA GLY A 50 -9.79 -11.78 29.04
C GLY A 50 -10.64 -12.30 27.86
N GLN A 51 -10.78 -11.52 26.79
CA GLN A 51 -11.44 -11.92 25.55
C GLN A 51 -10.43 -12.29 24.46
N ARG A 52 -10.79 -13.25 23.60
CA ARG A 52 -9.97 -13.68 22.45
C ARG A 52 -10.47 -13.01 21.17
N ILE A 53 -9.65 -12.16 20.58
CA ILE A 53 -9.99 -11.33 19.41
C ILE A 53 -9.18 -11.77 18.19
N THR A 54 -9.86 -12.24 17.15
CA THR A 54 -9.23 -12.64 15.88
C THR A 54 -8.79 -11.42 15.08
N ILE A 55 -7.52 -11.41 14.63
CA ILE A 55 -6.98 -10.35 13.77
C ILE A 55 -7.60 -10.48 12.38
N ARG A 56 -8.55 -9.58 12.05
CA ARG A 56 -9.21 -9.57 10.73
C ARG A 56 -8.27 -9.14 9.59
N ARG A 57 -7.13 -8.54 9.94
CA ARG A 57 -6.04 -8.19 9.01
C ARG A 57 -5.19 -9.39 8.58
N ALA A 58 -5.87 -10.46 8.20
CA ALA A 58 -5.27 -11.71 7.77
C ALA A 58 -4.67 -11.59 6.35
N ARG A 59 -3.70 -12.47 6.07
CA ARG A 59 -3.01 -12.55 4.79
C ARG A 59 -4.01 -12.77 3.64
N GLY A 60 -3.80 -12.08 2.52
CA GLY A 60 -4.60 -12.25 1.30
C GLY A 60 -5.93 -11.49 1.26
N ILE A 61 -6.31 -10.80 2.34
CA ILE A 61 -7.50 -9.94 2.36
C ILE A 61 -7.07 -8.50 2.00
N PRO A 62 -7.67 -7.86 0.98
CA PRO A 62 -7.40 -6.46 0.67
C PRO A 62 -8.03 -5.52 1.70
N PHE A 63 -7.28 -4.49 2.09
CA PHE A 63 -7.73 -3.45 3.01
C PHE A 63 -7.90 -2.10 2.32
N PRO A 64 -8.87 -1.28 2.77
CA PRO A 64 -9.05 0.08 2.27
C PRO A 64 -7.80 0.94 2.50
N LEU A 65 -7.47 1.78 1.52
CA LEU A 65 -6.30 2.66 1.55
C LEU A 65 -6.38 3.76 2.63
N PHE A 66 -7.58 4.08 3.10
CA PHE A 66 -7.80 5.15 4.09
C PHE A 66 -7.99 4.65 5.52
N HIS A 67 -7.97 3.33 5.74
CA HIS A 67 -8.27 2.75 7.05
C HIS A 67 -7.15 1.83 7.52
N GLY A 68 -6.85 1.91 8.81
CA GLY A 68 -5.83 1.08 9.45
C GLY A 68 -4.43 1.66 9.33
N ALA A 69 -3.60 1.39 10.34
CA ALA A 69 -2.28 1.98 10.48
C ALA A 69 -1.38 1.74 9.25
N ALA A 70 -1.37 0.52 8.68
CA ALA A 70 -0.49 0.24 7.53
C ALA A 70 -0.87 1.03 6.28
N SER A 71 -2.16 1.22 6.01
CA SER A 71 -2.59 2.00 4.86
C SER A 71 -2.22 3.47 5.04
N LEU A 72 -2.44 4.01 6.24
CA LEU A 72 -2.08 5.38 6.60
C LEU A 72 -0.56 5.61 6.60
N ALA A 73 0.23 4.60 6.99
CA ALA A 73 1.69 4.66 6.95
C ALA A 73 2.26 4.50 5.55
N LEU A 74 1.45 4.20 4.54
CA LEU A 74 1.89 3.98 3.17
C LEU A 74 1.45 5.12 2.24
N LEU A 75 0.20 5.57 2.41
CA LEU A 75 -0.46 6.57 1.58
C LEU A 75 0.37 7.86 1.36
N PRO A 76 1.03 8.44 2.39
CA PRO A 76 1.82 9.64 2.18
C PRO A 76 2.98 9.44 1.22
N TRP A 77 3.52 8.23 1.07
CA TRP A 77 4.71 7.91 0.27
C TRP A 77 4.39 7.49 -1.18
N LEU A 78 3.12 7.56 -1.59
CA LEU A 78 2.77 7.40 -2.99
C LEU A 78 3.30 8.57 -3.84
N PRO A 79 3.44 8.39 -5.17
CA PRO A 79 3.75 9.49 -6.08
C PRO A 79 2.75 10.64 -5.95
N ALA A 80 3.21 11.89 -6.05
CA ALA A 80 2.37 13.08 -5.83
C ALA A 80 1.11 13.11 -6.74
N GLN A 81 1.28 12.75 -8.02
CA GLN A 81 0.17 12.62 -8.95
C GLN A 81 -0.86 11.59 -8.47
N ARG A 82 -0.39 10.47 -7.90
CA ARG A 82 -1.26 9.42 -7.39
C ARG A 82 -2.03 9.88 -6.15
N ILE A 83 -1.38 10.57 -5.21
CA ILE A 83 -2.05 11.16 -4.04
C ILE A 83 -3.17 12.11 -4.48
N LEU A 84 -2.90 12.97 -5.46
CA LEU A 84 -3.91 13.88 -6.01
C LEU A 84 -5.07 13.12 -6.65
N GLN A 85 -4.80 12.12 -7.49
CA GLN A 85 -5.84 11.30 -8.12
C GLN A 85 -6.68 10.56 -7.08
N THR A 86 -6.05 9.96 -6.07
CA THR A 86 -6.75 9.31 -4.94
C THR A 86 -7.69 10.28 -4.22
N TYR A 87 -7.25 11.54 -4.01
CA TYR A 87 -8.11 12.56 -3.43
C TYR A 87 -9.30 12.91 -4.32
N LEU A 88 -9.07 13.18 -5.60
CA LEU A 88 -10.12 13.55 -6.55
C LEU A 88 -11.17 12.45 -6.73
N GLN A 89 -10.75 11.19 -6.70
CA GLN A 89 -11.64 10.03 -6.86
C GLN A 89 -12.48 9.74 -5.61
N SER A 90 -11.99 10.05 -4.41
CA SER A 90 -12.60 9.61 -3.15
C SER A 90 -12.63 10.66 -2.03
N PRO A 91 -13.02 11.93 -2.29
CA PRO A 91 -12.92 12.98 -1.28
C PRO A 91 -13.82 12.72 -0.05
N LYS A 92 -15.02 12.15 -0.26
CA LYS A 92 -15.94 11.79 0.84
C LYS A 92 -15.39 10.68 1.73
N ALA A 93 -14.71 9.68 1.15
CA ALA A 93 -14.14 8.58 1.92
C ALA A 93 -12.93 9.04 2.74
N ILE A 94 -12.13 9.96 2.19
CA ILE A 94 -11.00 10.60 2.87
C ILE A 94 -11.50 11.45 4.05
N ALA A 95 -12.52 12.27 3.83
CA ALA A 95 -13.15 13.05 4.90
C ALA A 95 -13.75 12.14 5.99
N GLY A 96 -14.49 11.09 5.59
CA GLY A 96 -15.05 10.10 6.52
C GLY A 96 -13.98 9.31 7.31
N ALA A 97 -12.77 9.18 6.78
CA ALA A 97 -11.63 8.59 7.46
C ALA A 97 -10.88 9.57 8.38
N GLY A 98 -11.34 10.83 8.48
CA GLY A 98 -10.70 11.86 9.30
C GLY A 98 -9.36 12.37 8.75
N LEU A 99 -9.10 12.15 7.45
CA LEU A 99 -7.84 12.54 6.81
C LEU A 99 -7.88 13.98 6.28
N GLY A 100 -8.96 14.71 6.49
CA GLY A 100 -9.15 16.09 6.03
C GLY A 100 -10.43 16.25 5.22
N ASN A 101 -11.10 17.40 5.38
CA ASN A 101 -12.38 17.69 4.70
C ASN A 101 -12.20 18.27 3.29
N ASP A 102 -10.98 18.68 2.96
CA ASP A 102 -10.60 19.24 1.67
C ASP A 102 -9.16 18.83 1.29
N TRP A 103 -8.69 19.35 0.15
CA TRP A 103 -7.37 19.03 -0.37
C TRP A 103 -6.24 19.51 0.54
N GLU A 104 -6.42 20.67 1.19
CA GLU A 104 -5.42 21.23 2.07
C GLU A 104 -5.29 20.41 3.36
N GLY A 105 -6.43 20.09 4.00
CA GLY A 105 -6.48 19.19 5.15
C GLY A 105 -5.87 17.82 4.83
N PHE A 106 -6.17 17.26 3.65
CA PHE A 106 -5.58 16.00 3.22
C PHE A 106 -4.06 16.07 3.05
N ARG A 107 -3.54 17.13 2.41
CA ARG A 107 -2.09 17.35 2.32
C ARG A 107 -1.44 17.51 3.69
N HIS A 108 -2.09 18.23 4.61
CA HIS A 108 -1.59 18.39 5.98
C HIS A 108 -1.52 17.05 6.73
N ALA A 109 -2.53 16.19 6.59
CA ALA A 109 -2.50 14.85 7.17
C ALA A 109 -1.33 14.01 6.62
N MET A 110 -1.12 14.03 5.29
CA MET A 110 0.01 13.33 4.67
C MET A 110 1.36 13.87 5.14
N ALA A 111 1.49 15.18 5.26
CA ALA A 111 2.70 15.83 5.76
C ALA A 111 2.98 15.50 7.24
N ALA A 112 1.94 15.43 8.07
CA ALA A 112 2.05 15.06 9.47
C ALA A 112 2.60 13.63 9.61
N VAL A 113 2.04 12.67 8.88
CA VAL A 113 2.50 11.26 8.91
C VAL A 113 3.93 11.14 8.37
N ARG A 114 4.30 11.89 7.33
CA ARG A 114 5.70 11.94 6.84
C ARG A 114 6.66 12.47 7.90
N ARG A 115 6.25 13.50 8.65
CA ARG A 115 7.07 14.15 9.70
C ARG A 115 7.24 13.24 10.90
N THR A 116 6.17 12.60 11.37
CA THR A 116 6.25 11.67 12.48
C THR A 116 6.99 10.40 12.06
N GLY A 117 6.82 9.96 10.82
CA GLY A 117 7.43 8.77 10.22
C GLY A 117 6.74 7.45 10.61
N TYR A 118 5.49 7.53 11.08
CA TYR A 118 4.65 6.38 11.41
C TYR A 118 3.17 6.82 11.49
N ALA A 119 2.25 5.86 11.42
CA ALA A 119 0.83 6.08 11.61
C ALA A 119 0.24 5.10 12.62
N THR A 120 -0.85 5.51 13.27
CA THR A 120 -1.62 4.68 14.20
C THR A 120 -3.08 4.58 13.78
N SER A 121 -3.77 3.57 14.30
CA SER A 121 -5.21 3.39 14.11
C SER A 121 -5.73 2.49 15.22
N SER A 122 -6.92 2.82 15.73
CA SER A 122 -7.54 2.14 16.87
C SER A 122 -8.98 1.76 16.55
N GLY A 123 -9.34 0.49 16.74
CA GLY A 123 -10.71 -0.02 16.60
C GLY A 123 -11.31 0.08 15.19
N THR A 124 -10.57 0.59 14.20
CA THR A 124 -11.11 0.92 12.88
C THR A 124 -11.51 -0.32 12.07
N ILE A 125 -10.77 -1.42 12.22
CA ILE A 125 -10.99 -2.67 11.45
C ILE A 125 -11.44 -3.81 12.37
N THR A 126 -10.82 -3.92 13.53
CA THR A 126 -11.14 -4.92 14.55
C THR A 126 -11.32 -4.17 15.86
N PRO A 127 -12.53 -4.16 16.45
CA PRO A 127 -12.74 -3.56 17.76
C PRO A 127 -11.74 -4.10 18.77
N LEU A 128 -11.36 -3.26 19.75
CA LEU A 128 -10.38 -3.58 20.81
C LEU A 128 -8.92 -3.74 20.35
N LEU A 129 -8.65 -3.76 19.04
CA LEU A 129 -7.28 -3.80 18.53
C LEU A 129 -6.85 -2.44 17.99
N SER A 130 -5.60 -2.11 18.25
CA SER A 130 -4.90 -0.96 17.66
C SER A 130 -3.68 -1.42 16.87
N GLY A 131 -3.21 -0.55 15.98
CA GLY A 131 -2.01 -0.80 15.22
C GLY A 131 -1.11 0.43 15.15
N VAL A 132 0.19 0.17 15.13
CA VAL A 132 1.24 1.13 14.79
C VAL A 132 1.91 0.63 13.52
N ALA A 133 2.17 1.51 12.55
CA ALA A 133 2.80 1.12 11.31
C ALA A 133 3.79 2.15 10.78
N VAL A 134 4.77 1.66 10.05
CA VAL A 134 5.82 2.45 9.41
C VAL A 134 5.92 2.10 7.92
N PRO A 135 6.32 3.04 7.06
CA PRO A 135 6.65 2.72 5.68
C PRO A 135 7.94 1.88 5.61
N ILE A 136 8.02 1.00 4.62
CA ILE A 136 9.26 0.35 4.22
C ILE A 136 9.73 1.08 2.97
N LEU A 137 10.84 1.79 3.09
CA LEU A 137 11.44 2.56 2.00
C LEU A 137 12.75 1.91 1.58
N SER A 138 13.00 1.81 0.28
CA SER A 138 14.32 1.44 -0.23
C SER A 138 15.38 2.47 0.20
N PRO A 139 16.68 2.17 0.09
CA PRO A 139 17.74 3.15 0.31
C PRO A 139 17.60 4.41 -0.55
N SER A 140 16.98 4.31 -1.73
CA SER A 140 16.66 5.44 -2.60
C SER A 140 15.38 6.21 -2.23
N GLY A 141 14.72 5.87 -1.12
CA GLY A 141 13.48 6.51 -0.67
C GLY A 141 12.21 6.05 -1.39
N ARG A 142 12.28 5.04 -2.26
CA ARG A 142 11.11 4.47 -2.94
C ARG A 142 10.31 3.61 -1.96
N LEU A 143 9.01 3.79 -1.93
CA LEU A 143 8.11 2.93 -1.17
C LEU A 143 8.14 1.49 -1.67
N LEU A 144 8.42 0.54 -0.77
CA LEU A 144 8.36 -0.90 -1.00
C LEU A 144 7.12 -1.52 -0.38
N GLY A 145 6.65 -0.99 0.75
CA GLY A 145 5.51 -1.53 1.49
C GLY A 145 5.33 -0.86 2.84
N SER A 146 4.68 -1.52 3.78
CA SER A 146 4.60 -1.06 5.18
C SER A 146 4.64 -2.23 6.15
N LEU A 147 5.19 -1.96 7.33
CA LEU A 147 5.25 -2.91 8.44
C LEU A 147 4.39 -2.37 9.58
N ALA A 148 3.47 -3.20 10.07
CA ALA A 148 2.60 -2.84 11.18
C ALA A 148 2.72 -3.83 12.34
N ARG A 149 2.57 -3.34 13.55
CA ARG A 149 2.31 -4.16 14.74
C ARG A 149 0.86 -3.97 15.15
N THR A 150 0.14 -5.08 15.35
CA THR A 150 -1.22 -5.11 15.90
C THR A 150 -1.16 -5.59 17.34
N MET A 151 -1.92 -4.95 18.22
CA MET A 151 -1.94 -5.21 19.66
C MET A 151 -3.30 -4.84 20.26
N PRO A 152 -3.63 -5.30 21.48
CA PRO A 152 -4.77 -4.78 22.22
C PRO A 152 -4.66 -3.25 22.40
N THR A 153 -5.76 -2.52 22.21
CA THR A 153 -5.76 -1.05 22.32
C THR A 153 -5.30 -0.57 23.70
N GLU A 154 -5.62 -1.32 24.76
CA GLU A 154 -5.24 -1.03 26.14
C GLU A 154 -3.72 -1.02 26.36
N THR A 155 -2.93 -1.68 25.50
CA THR A 155 -1.46 -1.70 25.62
C THR A 155 -0.79 -0.56 24.85
N LEU A 156 -1.51 0.13 23.96
CA LEU A 156 -0.99 1.24 23.16
C LEU A 156 -1.07 2.57 23.92
N THR A 157 -0.18 2.76 24.88
CA THR A 157 0.03 4.07 25.53
C THR A 157 0.89 4.98 24.65
N PRO A 158 0.88 6.32 24.84
CA PRO A 158 1.74 7.22 24.05
C PRO A 158 3.24 6.89 24.12
N GLY A 159 3.73 6.42 25.27
CA GLY A 159 5.12 5.97 25.42
C GLY A 159 5.42 4.69 24.63
N ALA A 160 4.52 3.71 24.73
CA ALA A 160 4.62 2.45 24.00
C ALA A 160 4.48 2.66 22.48
N GLU A 161 3.64 3.60 22.04
CA GLU A 161 3.46 3.97 20.63
C GLU A 161 4.78 4.37 19.98
N ALA A 162 5.49 5.33 20.58
CA ALA A 162 6.76 5.80 20.06
C ALA A 162 7.84 4.71 20.08
N GLU A 163 7.83 3.84 21.09
CA GLU A 163 8.73 2.69 21.17
C GLU A 163 8.46 1.66 20.07
N HIS A 164 7.19 1.28 19.87
CA HIS A 164 6.78 0.39 18.80
C HIS A 164 7.15 0.97 17.43
N ALA A 165 6.95 2.26 17.20
CA ALA A 165 7.36 2.93 15.97
C ALA A 165 8.88 2.86 15.75
N ARG A 166 9.69 3.09 16.79
CA ARG A 166 11.16 2.98 16.71
C ARG A 166 11.60 1.56 16.35
N THR A 167 11.08 0.55 17.05
CA THR A 167 11.41 -0.87 16.77
C THR A 167 10.97 -1.26 15.36
N LEU A 168 9.76 -0.87 14.95
CA LEU A 168 9.25 -1.13 13.60
C LEU A 168 10.13 -0.48 12.52
N ARG A 169 10.69 0.72 12.74
CA ARG A 169 11.60 1.34 11.78
C ARG A 169 12.87 0.55 11.56
N VAL A 170 13.47 0.05 12.64
CA VAL A 170 14.68 -0.80 12.54
C VAL A 170 14.35 -2.05 11.71
N LEU A 171 13.25 -2.72 12.03
CA LEU A 171 12.80 -3.90 11.26
C LEU A 171 12.48 -3.56 9.79
N ALA A 172 11.81 -2.43 9.54
CA ALA A 172 11.51 -1.98 8.19
C ALA A 172 12.77 -1.68 7.37
N GLN A 173 13.80 -1.10 7.99
CA GLN A 173 15.11 -0.89 7.35
C GLN A 173 15.79 -2.21 7.03
N LEU A 174 15.80 -3.19 7.95
CA LEU A 174 16.35 -4.52 7.71
C LEU A 174 15.63 -5.23 6.56
N VAL A 175 14.29 -5.18 6.54
CA VAL A 175 13.48 -5.73 5.44
C VAL A 175 13.79 -5.02 4.12
N ALA A 176 13.95 -3.69 4.13
CA ALA A 176 14.27 -2.94 2.92
C ALA A 176 15.62 -3.34 2.31
N HIS A 177 16.67 -3.46 3.13
CA HIS A 177 18.00 -3.88 2.67
C HIS A 177 17.93 -5.29 2.07
N ALA A 178 17.40 -6.27 2.82
CA ALA A 178 17.27 -7.63 2.34
C ALA A 178 16.42 -7.75 1.06
N CYS A 179 15.37 -6.94 0.94
CA CYS A 179 14.52 -6.87 -0.26
C CYS A 179 15.30 -6.34 -1.48
N CYS A 180 16.10 -5.29 -1.29
CA CYS A 180 16.92 -4.71 -2.35
C CYS A 180 18.03 -5.67 -2.79
N ASP A 181 18.71 -6.33 -1.86
CA ASP A 181 19.77 -7.30 -2.15
C ASP A 181 19.23 -8.49 -2.95
N ALA A 182 18.11 -9.07 -2.50
CA ALA A 182 17.43 -10.15 -3.21
C ALA A 182 16.90 -9.74 -4.60
N SER A 183 16.64 -8.45 -4.81
CA SER A 183 16.23 -7.93 -6.13
C SER A 183 17.43 -7.67 -7.04
N ALA A 184 18.59 -7.31 -6.49
CA ALA A 184 19.82 -7.09 -7.24
C ALA A 184 20.43 -8.42 -7.71
N ALA A 185 20.50 -9.42 -6.84
CA ALA A 185 21.01 -10.77 -7.18
C ALA A 185 20.27 -11.36 -8.39
N ARG A 186 18.94 -11.26 -8.41
CA ARG A 186 18.12 -11.75 -9.53
C ARG A 186 18.33 -11.00 -10.85
N ARG A 187 18.65 -9.70 -10.81
CA ARG A 187 19.01 -8.97 -12.05
C ARG A 187 20.33 -9.48 -12.60
N GLY A 188 21.32 -9.72 -11.74
CA GLY A 188 22.58 -10.35 -12.13
C GLY A 188 22.38 -11.76 -12.71
N ASP A 189 21.57 -12.60 -12.06
CA ASP A 189 21.26 -13.95 -12.55
C ASP A 189 20.54 -13.93 -13.91
N ALA A 190 19.58 -13.01 -14.10
CA ALA A 190 18.83 -12.87 -15.37
C ALA A 190 19.69 -12.29 -16.50
N GLU A 191 20.60 -11.36 -16.20
CA GLU A 191 21.54 -10.79 -17.16
C GLU A 191 22.59 -11.83 -17.60
N MET A 192 23.07 -12.67 -16.68
CA MET A 192 23.96 -13.80 -16.98
C MET A 192 23.25 -14.96 -17.71
N ALA A 193 21.94 -15.13 -17.49
CA ALA A 193 21.12 -16.15 -18.15
C ALA A 193 20.65 -15.75 -19.56
N SER A 194 20.90 -14.51 -20.02
CA SER A 194 20.62 -14.08 -21.38
C SER A 194 21.80 -14.45 -22.29
N PRO A 195 21.66 -15.39 -23.25
CA PRO A 195 22.76 -15.69 -24.16
C PRO A 195 22.97 -14.48 -25.06
N GLN A 196 24.20 -13.97 -25.09
CA GLN A 196 24.67 -13.05 -26.13
C GLN A 196 24.29 -13.65 -27.49
N ARG A 197 23.28 -13.09 -28.15
CA ARG A 197 23.02 -13.34 -29.58
C ARG A 197 24.17 -12.73 -30.37
N SER A 198 25.27 -13.46 -30.46
CA SER A 198 26.37 -13.19 -31.35
C SER A 198 25.93 -13.44 -32.80
N ALA A 199 26.12 -12.40 -33.61
CA ALA A 199 26.30 -12.41 -35.06
C ALA A 199 25.40 -13.34 -35.90
N SER A 200 24.26 -12.83 -36.37
CA SER A 200 23.67 -13.33 -37.62
C SER A 200 24.18 -12.50 -38.80
N ARG A 201 24.90 -13.22 -39.66
CA ARG A 201 25.53 -12.84 -40.93
C ARG A 201 24.68 -11.89 -41.78
N LYS A 202 25.39 -10.93 -42.39
CA LYS A 202 24.94 -10.16 -43.56
C LYS A 202 24.35 -11.10 -44.62
N ARG A 203 23.14 -10.79 -45.09
CA ARG A 203 22.51 -11.39 -46.27
C ARG A 203 22.67 -10.38 -47.43
N PRO A 204 23.06 -10.79 -48.65
CA PRO A 204 23.29 -9.82 -49.74
C PRO A 204 21.97 -9.25 -50.25
N LEU A 205 22.00 -7.96 -50.61
CA LEU A 205 20.96 -7.25 -51.34
C LEU A 205 20.95 -7.67 -52.82
N HIS A 206 19.76 -7.84 -53.40
CA HIS A 206 19.49 -7.62 -54.84
C HIS A 206 18.00 -7.26 -55.01
N PRO A 207 17.60 -6.61 -56.12
CA PRO A 207 16.88 -5.34 -56.04
C PRO A 207 15.57 -5.31 -56.86
N GLN A 208 14.74 -4.31 -56.55
CA GLN A 208 13.61 -3.72 -57.31
C GLN A 208 12.47 -4.63 -57.77
N ASP A 209 11.23 -4.24 -57.42
CA ASP A 209 10.18 -3.95 -58.40
C ASP A 209 9.06 -3.13 -57.73
N GLU A 210 8.39 -2.35 -58.57
CA GLU A 210 7.67 -1.09 -58.34
C GLU A 210 6.28 -1.21 -57.66
N CYS A 211 5.84 -0.09 -57.07
CA CYS A 211 4.44 0.19 -56.68
C CYS A 211 3.55 0.45 -57.94
N PRO A 212 2.20 0.46 -57.86
CA PRO A 212 1.43 1.63 -57.33
C PRO A 212 0.18 1.25 -56.47
N ASN A 213 -0.18 2.06 -55.46
CA ASN A 213 -1.31 3.03 -55.40
C ASN A 213 -2.71 2.35 -55.47
N GLU A 214 -3.76 2.68 -54.70
CA GLU A 214 -4.34 4.00 -54.43
C GLU A 214 -5.64 3.78 -53.61
N LYS A 215 -6.04 4.79 -52.78
CA LYS A 215 -7.45 5.18 -52.47
C LYS A 215 -8.30 4.23 -51.57
N GLN A 216 -9.24 4.64 -50.71
CA GLN A 216 -9.85 5.92 -50.30
C GLN A 216 -10.85 5.65 -49.14
N GLN A 217 -11.01 6.60 -48.20
CA GLN A 217 -12.27 7.04 -47.50
C GLN A 217 -13.21 6.00 -46.83
N ASP A 218 -14.10 6.27 -45.88
CA ASP A 218 -14.49 7.35 -44.94
C ASP A 218 -15.70 6.73 -44.16
N GLU A 219 -16.26 7.46 -43.19
CA GLU A 219 -17.62 7.32 -42.61
C GLU A 219 -17.80 6.80 -41.17
N ARG A 220 -17.85 7.80 -40.26
CA ARG A 220 -18.98 8.25 -39.41
C ARG A 220 -19.82 7.24 -38.57
N THR A 221 -19.77 7.55 -37.27
CA THR A 221 -20.73 7.48 -36.12
C THR A 221 -22.21 7.83 -36.43
N PRO A 222 -23.16 7.89 -35.43
CA PRO A 222 -23.27 7.30 -34.08
C PRO A 222 -24.70 6.73 -33.77
N GLY A 223 -24.91 6.12 -32.60
CA GLY A 223 -26.24 5.74 -32.09
C GLY A 223 -26.37 6.01 -30.58
N ASP A 224 -27.08 7.09 -30.26
CA ASP A 224 -27.49 7.59 -28.95
C ASP A 224 -28.80 6.93 -28.47
N THR A 225 -29.01 6.79 -27.15
CA THR A 225 -30.25 7.16 -26.41
C THR A 225 -30.43 6.41 -25.07
N GLY A 226 -30.90 7.15 -24.05
CA GLY A 226 -31.69 6.64 -22.93
C GLY A 226 -31.12 6.94 -21.54
N ILE A 227 -31.16 8.19 -21.05
CA ILE A 227 -32.22 8.76 -20.17
C ILE A 227 -32.65 7.85 -19.01
N GLY A 228 -32.38 8.30 -17.77
CA GLY A 228 -32.96 7.72 -16.55
C GLY A 228 -32.73 8.57 -15.31
N ARG A 229 -33.67 9.47 -15.04
CA ARG A 229 -33.73 10.39 -13.88
C ARG A 229 -33.81 9.64 -12.54
N GLY A 230 -33.27 10.24 -11.47
CA GLY A 230 -33.53 9.75 -10.12
C GLY A 230 -32.90 10.58 -9.00
N ARG A 231 -33.32 11.84 -8.83
CA ARG A 231 -33.05 12.61 -7.61
C ARG A 231 -33.82 11.99 -6.45
N ARG A 232 -33.14 11.65 -5.35
CA ARG A 232 -33.71 11.71 -3.99
C ARG A 232 -32.64 12.20 -3.03
N GLY A 233 -32.90 13.37 -2.45
CA GLY A 233 -32.06 14.00 -1.45
C GLY A 233 -32.14 13.26 -0.11
N TRP A 234 -31.09 13.43 0.68
CA TRP A 234 -31.10 13.16 2.11
C TRP A 234 -30.46 14.35 2.82
N ARG A 235 -31.23 14.91 3.76
CA ARG A 235 -30.85 16.02 4.65
C ARG A 235 -30.14 15.44 5.88
N GLY A 236 -29.15 16.20 6.38
CA GLY A 236 -28.85 16.41 7.80
C GLY A 236 -28.29 15.26 8.63
N ASN A 237 -27.04 15.38 9.08
CA ASN A 237 -26.77 15.91 10.43
C ASN A 237 -25.27 16.16 10.65
N ILE A 238 -24.93 17.40 10.96
CA ILE A 238 -23.63 17.86 11.45
C ILE A 238 -23.77 17.94 12.98
N PRO A 239 -22.90 17.32 13.79
CA PRO A 239 -22.75 17.69 15.18
C PRO A 239 -21.76 18.87 15.30
N ASP A 240 -22.26 19.94 15.91
CA ASP A 240 -21.56 21.14 16.36
C ASP A 240 -20.57 20.81 17.51
N PRO A 241 -19.33 21.33 17.53
CA PRO A 241 -18.43 21.17 18.66
C PRO A 241 -18.49 22.40 19.59
N GLY A 242 -19.02 22.24 20.80
CA GLY A 242 -19.00 23.29 21.81
C GLY A 242 -19.28 22.83 23.25
N HIS A 243 -18.34 23.14 24.14
CA HIS A 243 -18.38 23.12 25.62
C HIS A 243 -18.31 21.72 26.27
N ARG A 244 -17.27 21.38 27.05
CA ARG A 244 -16.63 22.09 28.17
C ARG A 244 -15.20 21.66 28.36
#